data_AF-A0A139P916-F1
#
_entry.id   AF-A0A139P916-F1
#
_cell.length_a   1.000
_cell.length_b   1.000
_cell.length_c   1.000
_cell.angle_alpha   90.00
_cell.angle_beta   90.00
_cell.angle_gamma   90.00
#
_symmetry.space_group_name_H-M   'P 1'
#
loop_
_entity.id
_entity.type
_entity.pdbx_description
1 polymer ?
#
loop_
_entity_poly.entity_id
_entity_poly.type
_entity_poly.pdbx_seq_one_letter_code
_entity_poly.pdbx_strand_id
1 'polypeptide(L)'
;MEGVTQAIAAAPLDANGEPILSQTIVTVAGTQPVFANPISSDHWASTSNAIGGAYGDGMTAQHEDIEAFYQRVQKITEVDDKKLNQPVRIYAMSGFSQSATPVVKVAADHNVPMVVNYTDWGAQAALDKGNFTASDLAYINRHVTTYDANTKDTTIMDSSGGRIPYANIISREGTQGLHTPEKDHTPAGFYIIGNKLDTEWYAKKGGVCIRDVSRAGAFGS
;
A
#
# COMPACT_ATOMS: atom_id res chain seq x y z
N MET A 1 15.56 10.62 7.92
CA MET A 1 14.18 10.72 7.41
C MET A 1 13.69 12.06 7.89
N GLU A 2 13.55 13.02 6.99
CA GLU A 2 12.90 14.28 7.31
C GLU A 2 11.52 14.25 6.65
N GLY A 3 10.46 14.34 7.47
CA GLY A 3 9.10 14.68 7.04
C GLY A 3 8.28 13.56 6.39
N VAL A 4 7.02 13.42 6.82
CA VAL A 4 5.88 12.74 6.13
C VAL A 4 5.87 11.19 6.06
N THR A 5 6.99 10.48 5.91
CA THR A 5 6.95 9.01 5.69
C THR A 5 7.34 8.18 6.91
N GLN A 6 6.45 7.28 7.34
CA GLN A 6 6.71 6.29 8.39
C GLN A 6 6.81 4.89 7.77
N ALA A 7 7.96 4.25 7.91
CA ALA A 7 8.20 2.92 7.36
C ALA A 7 9.02 2.05 8.31
N ILE A 8 8.77 0.74 8.29
CA ILE A 8 9.52 -0.29 9.00
C ILE A 8 10.01 -1.35 8.01
N ALA A 9 11.21 -1.88 8.26
CA ALA A 9 11.71 -3.08 7.61
C ALA A 9 11.92 -4.16 8.68
N ALA A 10 11.39 -5.36 8.43
CA ALA A 10 11.49 -6.49 9.34
C ALA A 10 11.87 -7.75 8.57
N ALA A 11 12.77 -8.56 9.13
CA ALA A 11 13.08 -9.89 8.61
C ALA A 11 12.51 -10.96 9.55
N PRO A 12 11.90 -12.04 9.02
CA PRO A 12 11.51 -13.17 9.85
C PRO A 12 12.75 -13.85 10.42
N LEU A 13 12.61 -14.50 11.56
CA LEU A 13 13.66 -15.31 12.16
C LEU A 13 13.49 -16.78 11.75
N ASP A 14 14.62 -17.48 11.57
CA ASP A 14 14.63 -18.92 11.44
C ASP A 14 14.40 -19.61 12.81
N ALA A 15 14.44 -20.95 12.82
CA ALA A 15 14.24 -21.73 14.04
C ALA A 15 15.31 -21.50 15.12
N ASN A 16 16.46 -20.92 14.77
CA ASN A 16 17.56 -20.61 15.69
C ASN A 16 17.51 -19.15 16.17
N GLY A 17 16.54 -18.36 15.70
CA GLY A 17 16.45 -16.93 16.00
C GLY A 17 17.33 -16.05 15.10
N GLU A 18 17.87 -16.58 14.01
CA GLU A 18 18.69 -15.81 13.06
C GLU A 18 17.82 -15.18 11.97
N PRO A 19 18.06 -13.92 11.57
CA PRO A 19 17.23 -13.24 10.60
C PRO A 19 17.40 -13.80 9.18
N ILE A 20 16.28 -14.11 8.53
CA ILE A 20 16.22 -14.52 7.13
C ILE A 20 16.20 -13.27 6.25
N LEU A 21 17.37 -12.67 6.07
CA LEU A 21 17.54 -11.37 5.38
C LEU A 21 17.05 -11.38 3.92
N SER A 22 16.93 -12.55 3.30
CA SER A 22 16.36 -12.72 1.95
C SER A 22 14.84 -12.59 1.89
N GLN A 23 14.17 -12.56 3.06
CA GLN A 23 12.72 -12.46 3.23
C GLN A 23 12.33 -11.16 3.96
N THR A 24 13.13 -10.09 3.79
CA THR A 24 12.84 -8.82 4.46
C THR A 24 11.55 -8.21 3.91
N ILE A 25 10.69 -7.74 4.81
CA ILE A 25 9.40 -7.13 4.51
C ILE A 25 9.48 -5.66 4.88
N VAL A 26 9.08 -4.78 3.96
CA VAL A 26 8.93 -3.36 4.22
C VAL A 26 7.44 -3.02 4.31
N THR A 27 7.05 -2.29 5.35
CA THR A 27 5.69 -1.75 5.49
C THR A 27 5.76 -0.25 5.67
N VAL A 28 4.97 0.46 4.89
CA VAL A 28 4.87 1.92 4.89
C VAL A 28 3.47 2.32 5.35
N ALA A 29 3.40 3.18 6.35
CA ALA A 29 2.13 3.70 6.82
C ALA A 29 1.64 4.79 5.86
N GLY A 30 0.33 4.78 5.58
CA GLY A 30 -0.37 5.95 5.10
C GLY A 30 -0.48 6.99 6.20
N THR A 31 -0.62 8.26 5.84
CA THR A 31 -0.76 9.28 6.87
C THR A 31 -2.15 9.29 7.49
N GLN A 32 -2.24 9.77 8.73
CA GLN A 32 -3.48 9.89 9.48
C GLN A 32 -4.39 10.95 8.84
N PRO A 33 -5.58 10.58 8.32
CA PRO A 33 -6.54 11.56 7.82
C PRO A 33 -7.10 12.42 8.97
N VAL A 34 -7.65 13.57 8.59
CA VAL A 34 -8.18 14.71 9.37
C VAL A 34 -9.18 14.33 10.49
N PHE A 35 -9.63 13.08 10.58
CA PHE A 35 -10.68 12.66 11.50
C PHE A 35 -10.18 12.37 12.93
N ALA A 36 -8.86 12.21 13.14
CA ALA A 36 -8.30 11.88 14.45
C ALA A 36 -8.01 13.10 15.35
N ASN A 37 -7.64 14.27 14.79
CA ASN A 37 -7.41 15.50 15.57
C ASN A 37 -7.30 16.77 14.68
N PRO A 38 -8.29 17.68 14.67
CA PRO A 38 -8.36 18.80 13.72
C PRO A 38 -7.46 20.02 14.03
N ILE A 39 -6.55 19.96 15.03
CA ILE A 39 -5.91 21.17 15.60
C ILE A 39 -4.37 21.20 15.44
N SER A 40 -3.71 20.11 15.02
CA SER A 40 -2.23 20.07 14.91
C SER A 40 -1.71 20.47 13.51
N SER A 41 -0.65 21.29 13.49
CA SER A 41 0.00 21.81 12.27
C SER A 41 0.55 20.72 11.34
N ASP A 42 1.05 19.61 11.91
CA ASP A 42 1.65 18.50 11.16
C ASP A 42 0.61 17.72 10.32
N HIS A 43 -0.68 17.87 10.64
CA HIS A 43 -1.79 17.18 9.99
C HIS A 43 -2.25 17.88 8.71
N TRP A 44 -2.14 19.22 8.65
CA TRP A 44 -2.50 19.98 7.46
C TRP A 44 -1.50 19.73 6.33
N ALA A 45 -0.21 19.63 6.66
CA ALA A 45 0.84 19.27 5.72
C ALA A 45 0.62 17.88 5.09
N SER A 46 0.18 16.90 5.89
CA SER A 46 -0.08 15.59 5.30
C SER A 46 -1.35 15.53 4.45
N THR A 47 -2.39 16.24 4.85
CA THR A 47 -3.63 16.31 4.05
C THR A 47 -3.35 17.03 2.73
N SER A 48 -2.58 18.12 2.77
CA SER A 48 -2.12 18.80 1.55
C SER A 48 -1.22 17.92 0.68
N ASN A 49 -0.45 17.00 1.26
CA ASN A 49 0.39 16.07 0.47
C ASN A 49 -0.44 14.94 -0.17
N ALA A 50 -1.44 14.40 0.52
CA ALA A 50 -2.37 13.41 -0.05
C ALA A 50 -3.23 14.00 -1.17
N ILE A 51 -3.75 15.23 -0.96
CA ILE A 51 -4.48 16.00 -1.96
C ILE A 51 -3.52 16.42 -3.08
N GLY A 52 -2.32 16.90 -2.74
CA GLY A 52 -1.29 17.31 -3.68
C GLY A 52 -0.87 16.19 -4.63
N GLY A 53 -0.69 14.97 -4.14
CA GLY A 53 -0.41 13.82 -5.01
C GLY A 53 -1.60 13.46 -5.90
N ALA A 54 -2.79 13.26 -5.30
CA ALA A 54 -3.98 12.88 -6.08
C ALA A 54 -4.39 13.92 -7.12
N TYR A 55 -4.33 15.21 -6.79
CA TYR A 55 -4.77 16.31 -7.66
C TYR A 55 -3.63 16.97 -8.45
N GLY A 56 -2.37 16.79 -8.04
CA GLY A 56 -1.17 17.40 -8.66
C GLY A 56 -0.51 16.51 -9.72
N ASP A 57 0.61 15.86 -9.41
CA ASP A 57 1.39 15.03 -10.34
C ASP A 57 1.04 13.53 -10.34
N GLY A 58 0.16 13.10 -9.42
CA GLY A 58 -0.31 11.71 -9.32
C GLY A 58 0.52 10.86 -8.39
N MET A 59 1.62 11.38 -7.84
CA MET A 59 2.45 10.67 -6.88
C MET A 59 2.46 11.43 -5.56
N THR A 60 2.32 10.75 -4.45
CA THR A 60 2.36 11.45 -3.16
C THR A 60 3.82 11.80 -2.82
N ALA A 61 4.01 12.83 -1.99
CA ALA A 61 5.34 13.25 -1.55
C ALA A 61 6.17 12.12 -0.89
N GLN A 62 5.52 11.01 -0.50
CA GLN A 62 6.18 9.85 0.11
C GLN A 62 7.00 9.02 -0.90
N HIS A 63 6.84 9.19 -2.21
CA HIS A 63 7.56 8.37 -3.20
C HIS A 63 9.08 8.44 -3.06
N GLU A 64 9.64 9.65 -2.98
CA GLU A 64 11.09 9.83 -2.82
C GLU A 64 11.60 9.29 -1.48
N ASP A 65 10.83 9.46 -0.42
CA ASP A 65 11.16 8.92 0.91
C ASP A 65 11.15 7.40 0.96
N ILE A 66 10.17 6.77 0.30
CA ILE A 66 10.02 5.32 0.23
C ILE A 66 11.15 4.73 -0.61
N GLU A 67 11.50 5.35 -1.73
CA GLU A 67 12.67 4.96 -2.53
C GLU A 67 13.96 5.08 -1.69
N ALA A 68 14.16 6.23 -1.03
CA ALA A 68 15.31 6.43 -0.16
C ALA A 68 15.34 5.42 0.99
N PHE A 69 14.19 5.04 1.54
CA PHE A 69 14.09 4.00 2.56
C PHE A 69 14.45 2.61 2.02
N TYR A 70 13.90 2.23 0.87
CA TYR A 70 14.21 0.99 0.18
C TYR A 70 15.73 0.85 -0.02
N GLN A 71 16.37 1.90 -0.55
CA GLN A 71 17.81 1.95 -0.75
C GLN A 71 18.61 1.87 0.56
N ARG A 72 18.14 2.51 1.64
CA ARG A 72 18.77 2.40 2.96
C ARG A 72 18.71 0.98 3.49
N VAL A 73 17.56 0.32 3.41
CA VAL A 73 17.34 -1.05 3.89
C VAL A 73 18.26 -2.04 3.17
N GLN A 74 18.36 -1.94 1.84
CA GLN A 74 19.27 -2.78 1.05
C GLN A 74 20.75 -2.63 1.42
N LYS A 75 21.14 -1.47 1.97
CA LYS A 75 22.51 -1.15 2.37
C LYS A 75 22.82 -1.51 3.82
N ILE A 76 21.87 -2.05 4.58
CA ILE A 76 22.13 -2.49 5.96
C ILE A 76 23.12 -3.66 5.90
N THR A 77 24.21 -3.51 6.66
CA THR A 77 25.27 -4.53 6.81
C THR A 77 25.43 -5.00 8.25
N GLU A 78 24.71 -4.39 9.19
CA GLU A 78 24.83 -4.66 10.62
C GLU A 78 23.51 -4.35 11.34
N VAL A 79 23.12 -5.20 12.29
CA VAL A 79 21.95 -5.02 13.18
C VAL A 79 22.36 -5.48 14.58
N ASP A 80 22.09 -4.70 15.62
CA ASP A 80 22.45 -4.99 17.02
C ASP A 80 23.93 -5.40 17.20
N ASP A 81 24.84 -4.61 16.63
CA ASP A 81 26.29 -4.84 16.63
C ASP A 81 26.75 -6.16 15.96
N LYS A 82 25.85 -6.85 15.25
CA LYS A 82 26.14 -8.09 14.50
C LYS A 82 26.21 -7.81 13.02
N LYS A 83 27.38 -8.07 12.43
CA LYS A 83 27.55 -8.02 10.97
C LYS A 83 26.70 -9.07 10.30
N LEU A 84 25.97 -8.64 9.28
CA LEU A 84 25.17 -9.52 8.44
C LEU A 84 26.10 -10.32 7.52
N ASN A 85 25.82 -11.62 7.39
CA ASN A 85 26.59 -12.54 6.56
C ASN A 85 26.13 -12.59 5.09
N GLN A 86 25.05 -11.88 4.77
CA GLN A 86 24.46 -11.76 3.43
C GLN A 86 23.76 -10.41 3.28
N PRO A 87 23.60 -9.90 2.05
CA PRO A 87 22.86 -8.66 1.83
C PRO A 87 21.38 -8.80 2.18
N VAL A 88 20.79 -7.71 2.66
CA VAL A 88 19.34 -7.60 2.85
C VAL A 88 18.64 -7.60 1.49
N ARG A 89 17.66 -8.49 1.31
CA ARG A 89 16.78 -8.47 0.13
C ARG A 89 15.34 -8.26 0.57
N ILE A 90 14.73 -7.22 0.02
CA ILE A 90 13.32 -6.92 0.24
C ILE A 90 12.49 -7.86 -0.62
N TYR A 91 11.82 -8.81 0.03
CA TYR A 91 10.97 -9.80 -0.60
C TYR A 91 9.53 -9.30 -0.77
N ALA A 92 9.06 -8.49 0.19
CA ALA A 92 7.71 -7.96 0.16
C ALA A 92 7.65 -6.49 0.57
N MET A 93 6.73 -5.76 -0.04
CA MET A 93 6.37 -4.41 0.36
C MET A 93 4.86 -4.28 0.61
N SER A 94 4.49 -3.38 1.52
CA SER A 94 3.10 -3.05 1.81
C SER A 94 2.96 -1.55 2.07
N GLY A 95 1.94 -0.96 1.46
CA GLY A 95 1.53 0.41 1.68
C GLY A 95 0.04 0.50 2.04
N PHE A 96 -0.29 1.53 2.80
CA PHE A 96 -1.67 1.88 3.17
C PHE A 96 -2.00 3.29 2.69
N SER A 97 -3.21 3.50 2.17
CA SER A 97 -3.71 4.84 1.80
C SER A 97 -2.75 5.56 0.84
N GLN A 98 -2.34 6.79 1.14
CA GLN A 98 -1.45 7.61 0.30
C GLN A 98 -0.05 7.03 0.05
N SER A 99 0.37 6.02 0.81
CA SER A 99 1.66 5.34 0.60
C SER A 99 1.54 4.16 -0.36
N ALA A 100 0.33 3.65 -0.64
CA ALA A 100 0.12 2.46 -1.45
C ALA A 100 0.63 2.63 -2.89
N THR A 101 0.14 3.64 -3.62
CA THR A 101 0.60 3.96 -4.99
C THR A 101 2.13 4.15 -5.08
N PRO A 102 2.78 4.95 -4.21
CA PRO A 102 4.24 5.02 -4.13
C PRO A 102 4.93 3.67 -3.89
N VAL A 103 4.41 2.83 -2.97
CA VAL A 103 4.94 1.47 -2.75
C VAL A 103 4.84 0.63 -4.02
N VAL A 104 3.73 0.72 -4.76
CA VAL A 104 3.56 0.01 -6.04
C VAL A 104 4.64 0.44 -7.02
N LYS A 105 4.92 1.73 -7.14
CA LYS A 105 5.93 2.26 -8.07
C LYS A 105 7.34 1.81 -7.70
N VAL A 106 7.74 1.99 -6.44
CA VAL A 106 9.07 1.57 -5.96
C VAL A 106 9.23 0.05 -6.11
N ALA A 107 8.19 -0.73 -5.80
CA ALA A 107 8.24 -2.17 -5.97
C ALA A 107 8.43 -2.60 -7.43
N ALA A 108 7.80 -1.88 -8.38
CA ALA A 108 7.98 -2.11 -9.80
C ALA A 108 9.41 -1.78 -10.27
N ASP A 109 9.95 -0.64 -9.84
CA ASP A 109 11.30 -0.20 -10.19
C ASP A 109 12.38 -1.18 -9.74
N HIS A 110 12.16 -1.84 -8.61
CA HIS A 110 13.10 -2.81 -8.04
C HIS A 110 12.70 -4.27 -8.19
N ASN A 111 11.63 -4.55 -8.95
CA ASN A 111 11.12 -5.89 -9.21
C ASN A 111 10.92 -6.73 -7.92
N VAL A 112 10.28 -6.12 -6.91
CA VAL A 112 10.04 -6.76 -5.61
C VAL A 112 9.12 -7.99 -5.82
N PRO A 113 9.41 -9.16 -5.24
CA PRO A 113 8.62 -10.36 -5.53
C PRO A 113 7.13 -10.28 -5.19
N MET A 114 6.77 -9.53 -4.15
CA MET A 114 5.40 -9.48 -3.63
C MET A 114 5.03 -8.08 -3.12
N VAL A 115 3.83 -7.62 -3.46
CA VAL A 115 3.26 -6.40 -2.86
C VAL A 115 1.84 -6.67 -2.37
N VAL A 116 1.58 -6.29 -1.13
CA VAL A 116 0.25 -6.38 -0.52
C VAL A 116 -0.14 -5.01 0.04
N ASN A 117 -1.05 -4.32 -0.65
CA ASN A 117 -1.47 -2.97 -0.28
C ASN A 117 -2.89 -2.93 0.27
N TYR A 118 -3.22 -1.83 0.93
CA TYR A 118 -4.53 -1.57 1.50
C TYR A 118 -5.01 -0.17 1.10
N THR A 119 -6.24 -0.09 0.59
CA THR A 119 -6.96 1.16 0.26
C THR A 119 -6.12 2.14 -0.57
N ASP A 120 -5.80 1.79 -1.81
CA ASP A 120 -4.81 2.53 -2.61
C ASP A 120 -5.32 3.91 -3.05
N TRP A 121 -4.77 4.96 -2.46
CA TRP A 121 -5.18 6.34 -2.69
C TRP A 121 -4.44 6.95 -3.89
N GLY A 122 -5.19 7.46 -4.87
CA GLY A 122 -4.62 8.18 -6.01
C GLY A 122 -4.13 7.28 -7.15
N ALA A 123 -4.45 5.98 -7.11
CA ALA A 123 -3.99 5.00 -8.10
C ALA A 123 -4.35 5.37 -9.55
N GLN A 124 -5.60 5.80 -9.80
CA GLN A 124 -6.03 6.26 -11.11
C GLN A 124 -5.34 7.56 -11.53
N ALA A 125 -5.22 8.53 -10.62
CA ALA A 125 -4.55 9.79 -10.92
C ALA A 125 -3.07 9.59 -11.29
N ALA A 126 -2.39 8.66 -10.61
CA ALA A 126 -1.02 8.27 -10.93
C ALA A 126 -0.88 7.70 -12.35
N LEU A 127 -1.81 6.82 -12.73
CA LEU A 127 -1.86 6.23 -14.07
C LEU A 127 -2.11 7.31 -15.14
N ASP A 128 -3.12 8.15 -14.95
CA ASP A 128 -3.54 9.16 -15.92
C ASP A 128 -2.44 10.20 -16.18
N LYS A 129 -1.57 10.43 -15.20
CA LYS A 129 -0.43 11.36 -15.30
C LYS A 129 0.85 10.70 -15.77
N GLY A 130 0.81 9.43 -16.15
CA GLY A 130 1.93 8.72 -16.77
C GLY A 130 3.02 8.28 -15.81
N ASN A 131 2.72 8.11 -14.52
CA ASN A 131 3.70 7.64 -13.54
C ASN A 131 4.07 6.16 -13.69
N PHE A 132 3.33 5.41 -14.52
CA PHE A 132 3.57 4.00 -14.78
C PHE A 132 3.83 3.75 -16.27
N THR A 133 4.94 3.08 -16.55
CA THR A 133 5.26 2.54 -17.86
C THR A 133 4.50 1.25 -18.14
N ALA A 134 4.53 0.77 -19.39
CA ALA A 134 3.93 -0.51 -19.74
C ALA A 134 4.58 -1.70 -18.99
N SER A 135 5.89 -1.65 -18.73
CA SER A 135 6.60 -2.65 -17.93
C SER A 135 6.17 -2.60 -16.46
N ASP A 136 5.95 -1.42 -15.91
CA ASP A 136 5.44 -1.28 -14.54
C ASP A 136 4.09 -1.95 -14.44
N LEU A 137 3.15 -1.64 -15.34
CA LEU A 137 1.81 -2.24 -15.33
C LEU A 137 1.84 -3.76 -15.50
N ALA A 138 2.75 -4.29 -16.32
CA ALA A 138 2.93 -5.74 -16.48
C ALA A 138 3.44 -6.42 -15.20
N TYR A 139 4.36 -5.77 -14.49
CA TYR A 139 4.82 -6.21 -13.17
C TYR A 139 3.70 -6.13 -12.13
N ILE A 140 3.03 -4.98 -12.04
CA ILE A 140 1.99 -4.68 -11.05
C ILE A 140 0.87 -5.72 -11.09
N ASN A 141 0.37 -6.03 -12.29
CA ASN A 141 -0.70 -6.99 -12.48
C ASN A 141 -0.32 -8.43 -12.10
N ARG A 142 0.98 -8.75 -12.00
CA ARG A 142 1.48 -10.07 -11.58
C ARG A 142 1.82 -10.15 -10.10
N HIS A 143 2.33 -9.07 -9.53
CA HIS A 143 2.98 -9.08 -8.21
C HIS A 143 2.21 -8.34 -7.12
N VAL A 144 1.26 -7.48 -7.50
CA VAL A 144 0.55 -6.60 -6.56
C VAL A 144 -0.85 -7.14 -6.29
N THR A 145 -1.18 -7.24 -5.01
CA THR A 145 -2.54 -7.45 -4.51
C THR A 145 -2.94 -6.27 -3.65
N THR A 146 -4.11 -5.68 -3.92
CA THR A 146 -4.63 -4.56 -3.13
C THR A 146 -5.95 -4.95 -2.50
N TYR A 147 -6.01 -4.86 -1.18
CA TYR A 147 -7.24 -5.02 -0.41
C TYR A 147 -7.96 -3.69 -0.29
N ASP A 148 -9.25 -3.66 -0.61
CA ASP A 148 -10.01 -2.41 -0.60
C ASP A 148 -11.48 -2.59 -0.18
N ALA A 149 -12.08 -1.54 0.37
CA ALA A 149 -13.53 -1.51 0.57
C ALA A 149 -14.22 -1.17 -0.76
N ASN A 150 -15.35 -1.80 -1.08
CA ASN A 150 -16.07 -1.50 -2.33
C ASN A 150 -16.83 -0.16 -2.30
N THR A 151 -17.17 0.35 -1.11
CA THR A 151 -17.89 1.61 -0.89
C THR A 151 -17.03 2.84 -1.18
N LYS A 152 -15.70 2.70 -1.09
CA LYS A 152 -14.72 3.79 -1.30
C LYS A 152 -14.94 5.01 -0.39
N ASP A 153 -15.57 4.85 0.77
CA ASP A 153 -16.04 5.97 1.61
C ASP A 153 -15.00 7.06 1.90
N THR A 154 -13.72 6.70 2.02
CA THR A 154 -12.62 7.69 2.14
C THR A 154 -11.94 7.95 0.80
N THR A 155 -11.62 6.91 0.03
CA THR A 155 -10.88 7.03 -1.24
C THR A 155 -11.69 7.70 -2.34
N ILE A 156 -13.01 7.85 -2.22
CA ILE A 156 -13.86 8.62 -3.13
C ILE A 156 -13.45 10.09 -3.24
N MET A 157 -12.77 10.60 -2.21
CA MET A 157 -12.19 11.94 -2.19
C MET A 157 -10.81 12.02 -2.83
N ASP A 158 -10.24 10.90 -3.29
CA ASP A 158 -9.18 10.97 -4.27
C ASP A 158 -9.79 11.52 -5.57
N SER A 159 -9.00 12.27 -6.35
CA SER A 159 -9.46 12.99 -7.55
C SER A 159 -10.15 12.11 -8.62
N SER A 160 -10.22 10.80 -8.39
CA SER A 160 -10.70 9.77 -9.30
C SER A 160 -11.76 8.84 -8.68
N GLY A 161 -12.32 9.18 -7.50
CA GLY A 161 -13.41 8.42 -6.89
C GLY A 161 -12.98 7.08 -6.28
N GLY A 162 -11.72 6.93 -5.87
CA GLY A 162 -11.18 5.71 -5.26
C GLY A 162 -10.94 4.58 -6.25
N ARG A 163 -10.83 4.91 -7.54
CA ARG A 163 -10.60 3.91 -8.60
C ARG A 163 -9.17 3.43 -8.58
N ILE A 164 -9.01 2.10 -8.61
CA ILE A 164 -7.73 1.42 -8.71
C ILE A 164 -7.71 0.70 -10.06
N PRO A 165 -6.95 1.18 -11.06
CA PRO A 165 -7.01 0.64 -12.44
C PRO A 165 -6.05 -0.53 -12.70
N TYR A 166 -5.27 -0.94 -11.71
CA TYR A 166 -4.23 -1.96 -11.81
C TYR A 166 -4.27 -2.91 -10.60
N ALA A 167 -3.37 -3.90 -10.59
CA ALA A 167 -3.20 -4.90 -9.53
C ALA A 167 -4.37 -5.90 -9.42
N ASN A 168 -4.17 -6.91 -8.57
CA ASN A 168 -5.21 -7.85 -8.20
C ASN A 168 -6.01 -7.27 -7.04
N ILE A 169 -7.22 -6.78 -7.30
CA ILE A 169 -8.07 -6.16 -6.29
C ILE A 169 -8.85 -7.25 -5.54
N ILE A 170 -8.83 -7.19 -4.21
CA ILE A 170 -9.65 -8.04 -3.35
C ILE A 170 -10.51 -7.12 -2.49
N SER A 171 -11.83 -7.15 -2.70
CA SER A 171 -12.74 -6.25 -2.01
C SER A 171 -13.56 -6.91 -0.90
N ARG A 172 -13.78 -6.16 0.16
CA ARG A 172 -14.85 -6.44 1.14
C ARG A 172 -15.97 -5.45 0.94
N GLU A 173 -17.18 -5.84 1.35
CA GLU A 173 -18.26 -4.87 1.52
C GLU A 173 -17.86 -3.84 2.60
N GLY A 174 -17.91 -2.57 2.26
CA GLY A 174 -17.76 -1.47 3.21
C GLY A 174 -19.09 -1.10 3.86
N THR A 175 -19.03 -0.32 4.93
CA THR A 175 -20.22 0.26 5.56
C THR A 175 -20.74 1.42 4.72
N GLN A 176 -21.98 1.37 4.24
CA GLN A 176 -22.53 2.49 3.47
C GLN A 176 -22.73 3.73 4.36
N GLY A 177 -22.06 4.83 4.02
CA GLY A 177 -22.41 6.18 4.45
C GLY A 177 -21.22 7.00 4.92
N LEU A 178 -21.19 8.29 4.52
CA LEU A 178 -20.20 9.31 4.90
C LEU A 178 -19.98 9.51 6.42
N HIS A 179 -20.69 8.76 7.27
CA HIS A 179 -20.66 8.87 8.73
C HIS A 179 -19.74 7.86 9.42
N THR A 180 -19.16 6.87 8.72
CA THR A 180 -18.13 5.97 9.29
C THR A 180 -16.89 5.73 8.40
N PRO A 181 -16.26 6.78 7.83
CA PRO A 181 -15.09 6.64 6.95
C PRO A 181 -13.93 5.85 7.58
N GLU A 182 -13.75 5.94 8.90
CA GLU A 182 -12.72 5.21 9.64
C GLU A 182 -12.91 3.68 9.63
N LYS A 183 -14.15 3.19 9.50
CA LYS A 183 -14.43 1.74 9.48
C LYS A 183 -14.05 1.10 8.15
N ASP A 184 -14.09 1.86 7.07
CA ASP A 184 -13.80 1.38 5.72
C ASP A 184 -12.34 1.66 5.31
N HIS A 185 -11.73 2.70 5.88
CA HIS A 185 -10.36 3.13 5.61
C HIS A 185 -9.38 2.70 6.71
N THR A 186 -9.30 1.39 6.95
CA THR A 186 -8.40 0.81 7.96
C THR A 186 -7.87 -0.57 7.52
N PRO A 187 -6.54 -0.84 7.61
CA PRO A 187 -6.00 -2.16 7.33
C PRO A 187 -6.56 -3.24 8.26
N ALA A 188 -6.90 -2.87 9.51
CA ALA A 188 -7.46 -3.79 10.50
C ALA A 188 -8.89 -4.25 10.16
N GLY A 189 -9.53 -3.62 9.17
CA GLY A 189 -10.84 -4.02 8.67
C GLY A 189 -10.81 -5.29 7.80
N PHE A 190 -9.63 -5.72 7.36
CA PHE A 190 -9.46 -6.86 6.45
C PHE A 190 -9.10 -8.14 7.21
N TYR A 191 -10.07 -9.04 7.36
CA TYR A 191 -9.83 -10.39 7.87
C TYR A 191 -9.39 -11.31 6.72
N ILE A 192 -8.15 -11.80 6.79
CA ILE A 192 -7.46 -12.51 5.72
C ILE A 192 -6.97 -13.87 6.23
N ILE A 193 -7.19 -14.93 5.45
CA ILE A 193 -6.57 -16.26 5.63
C ILE A 193 -5.80 -16.61 4.37
N GLY A 194 -4.48 -16.77 4.50
CA GLY A 194 -3.58 -16.92 3.35
C GLY A 194 -3.61 -15.65 2.48
N ASN A 195 -3.93 -15.80 1.19
CA ASN A 195 -3.98 -14.69 0.22
C ASN A 195 -5.41 -14.26 -0.15
N LYS A 196 -6.39 -14.55 0.72
CA LYS A 196 -7.81 -14.29 0.46
C LYS A 196 -8.51 -13.82 1.73
N LEU A 197 -9.64 -13.15 1.56
CA LEU A 197 -10.52 -12.80 2.67
C LEU A 197 -11.06 -14.06 3.36
N ASP A 198 -11.20 -13.98 4.68
CA ASP A 198 -11.85 -15.01 5.50
C ASP A 198 -13.37 -14.93 5.32
N THR A 199 -13.87 -15.58 4.27
CA THR A 199 -15.30 -15.57 3.92
C THR A 199 -16.19 -16.12 5.04
N GLU A 200 -15.68 -17.04 5.87
CA GLU A 200 -16.45 -17.58 7.00
C GLU A 200 -16.60 -16.56 8.12
N TRP A 201 -15.54 -15.80 8.41
CA TRP A 201 -15.59 -14.71 9.37
C TRP A 201 -16.60 -13.64 8.94
N TYR A 202 -16.54 -13.21 7.66
CA TYR A 202 -17.47 -12.21 7.13
C TYR A 202 -18.92 -12.69 7.15
N ALA A 203 -19.19 -13.94 6.74
CA ALA A 203 -20.52 -14.52 6.77
C ALA A 203 -21.10 -14.58 8.20
N LYS A 204 -20.29 -14.95 9.20
CA LYS A 204 -20.71 -14.97 10.61
C LYS A 204 -21.03 -13.57 11.18
N LYS A 205 -20.48 -12.51 10.58
CA LYS A 205 -20.70 -11.12 10.97
C LYS A 205 -21.74 -10.40 10.11
N GLY A 206 -22.38 -11.11 9.18
CA GLY A 206 -23.40 -10.56 8.28
C GLY A 206 -22.84 -9.63 7.20
N GLY A 207 -21.53 -9.69 6.92
CA GLY A 207 -20.90 -8.93 5.84
C GLY A 207 -20.70 -9.78 4.59
N VAL A 208 -20.73 -9.15 3.41
CA VAL A 208 -20.49 -9.81 2.12
C VAL A 208 -19.03 -9.67 1.68
N CYS A 209 -18.45 -10.77 1.21
CA CYS A 209 -17.15 -10.75 0.53
C CYS A 209 -17.40 -10.50 -0.97
N ILE A 210 -16.79 -9.45 -1.53
CA ILE A 210 -16.93 -9.11 -2.96
C ILE A 210 -15.57 -9.29 -3.61
N ARG A 211 -15.37 -10.45 -4.24
CA ARG A 211 -14.17 -10.63 -5.05
C ARG A 211 -14.37 -9.92 -6.39
N ASP A 212 -13.91 -8.68 -6.48
CA ASP A 212 -13.84 -7.98 -7.77
C ASP A 212 -12.64 -8.53 -8.54
N VAL A 213 -12.83 -9.60 -9.30
CA VAL A 213 -11.81 -10.11 -10.23
C VAL A 213 -11.85 -9.24 -11.49
N SER A 214 -11.62 -7.94 -11.34
CA SER A 214 -11.19 -7.14 -12.48
C SER A 214 -9.75 -7.52 -12.75
N ARG A 215 -9.52 -8.58 -13.53
CA ARG A 215 -8.31 -8.62 -14.35
C ARG A 215 -8.36 -7.35 -15.17
N ALA A 216 -7.52 -6.36 -14.85
CA ALA A 216 -7.30 -5.22 -15.73
C ALA A 216 -7.10 -5.80 -17.14
N GLY A 217 -8.07 -5.51 -18.00
CA GLY A 217 -8.25 -6.19 -19.27
C GLY A 217 -6.97 -6.14 -20.10
N ALA A 218 -6.76 -7.20 -20.85
CA ALA A 218 -5.79 -7.28 -21.92
C ALA A 218 -5.75 -5.98 -22.73
N PHE A 219 -4.66 -5.23 -22.62
CA PHE A 219 -4.28 -4.35 -23.72
C PHE A 219 -3.80 -5.26 -24.85
N GLY A 220 -4.55 -5.21 -25.95
CA GLY A 220 -4.40 -6.08 -27.10
C GLY A 220 -3.01 -6.01 -27.75
N SER A 221 -2.73 -7.12 -28.43
CA SER A 221 -1.70 -7.36 -29.44
C SER A 221 -1.29 -6.16 -30.29
#